data_AF-L7U547-F1
#
_entry.id   AF-L7U547-F1
#
_cell.length_a   1.000
_cell.length_b   1.000
_cell.length_c   1.000
_cell.angle_alpha   90.00
_cell.angle_beta   90.00
_cell.angle_gamma   90.00
#
_symmetry.space_group_name_H-M   'P 1'
#
loop_
_entity.id
_entity.type
_entity.pdbx_description
1 polymer ?
#
loop_
_entity_poly.entity_id
_entity_poly.type
_entity_poly.pdbx_seq_one_letter_code
_entity_poly.pdbx_strand_id
1 'polypeptide(L)'
;MRAGGGRAALWVTLALGLACRSRTAEPAPDAGAARAPVTQETLPACEVLLPADVREAMLPGFTMKQERTCPTCGPLCIFRSASEKDVTVSVTWDCRPHYAQADPHALLAPSLQTGGEEIPALGRAAARRSPAQGMLQVMTWDDDTPCALVVTWLGGEPEQALDVARAALTATRPDVLQLGAPAAPTPPPDAGTP
;
A
#
# COMPACT_ATOMS: atom_id res chain seq x y z
N MET A 1 7.99 43.32 -35.54
CA MET A 1 8.26 41.88 -35.76
C MET A 1 7.71 41.13 -34.55
N ARG A 2 6.98 40.02 -34.81
CA ARG A 2 6.51 39.00 -33.84
C ARG A 2 7.71 38.43 -33.04
N ALA A 3 7.62 37.84 -31.85
CA ALA A 3 6.69 36.85 -31.30
C ALA A 3 6.65 36.96 -29.75
N GLY A 4 5.54 36.64 -29.05
CA GLY A 4 5.17 35.29 -28.60
C GLY A 4 5.98 34.92 -27.34
N GLY A 5 5.44 34.82 -26.12
CA GLY A 5 4.37 33.92 -25.68
C GLY A 5 4.99 32.78 -24.87
N GLY A 6 4.46 32.45 -23.69
CA GLY A 6 4.73 31.17 -23.03
C GLY A 6 5.03 31.26 -21.54
N ARG A 7 3.99 31.13 -20.72
CA ARG A 7 4.08 30.75 -19.30
C ARG A 7 4.68 29.35 -19.24
N ALA A 8 5.91 29.22 -18.76
CA ALA A 8 6.54 27.93 -18.52
C ALA A 8 5.89 27.27 -17.30
N ALA A 9 4.87 26.44 -17.54
CA ALA A 9 4.43 25.46 -16.58
C ALA A 9 5.56 24.43 -16.43
N LEU A 10 6.31 24.49 -15.33
CA LEU A 10 7.19 23.41 -14.92
C LEU A 10 6.31 22.21 -14.54
N TRP A 11 6.10 21.32 -15.51
CA TRP A 11 5.60 19.98 -15.27
C TRP A 11 6.72 19.17 -14.62
N VAL A 12 6.70 19.08 -13.29
CA VAL A 12 7.49 18.11 -12.55
C VAL A 12 6.82 16.75 -12.74
N THR A 13 7.21 16.04 -13.80
CA THR A 13 6.88 14.62 -13.95
C THR A 13 7.66 13.84 -12.90
N LEU A 14 7.00 13.42 -11.83
CA LEU A 14 7.53 12.46 -10.88
C LEU A 14 7.99 11.21 -11.64
N ALA A 15 9.30 10.93 -11.59
CA ALA A 15 9.89 9.69 -12.08
C ALA A 15 9.55 8.54 -11.11
N LEU A 16 8.30 8.08 -11.12
CA LEU A 16 7.85 6.82 -10.50
C LEU A 16 8.12 5.59 -11.40
N GLY A 17 9.03 5.71 -12.36
CA GLY A 17 9.20 4.76 -13.48
C GLY A 17 10.26 3.67 -13.32
N LEU A 18 10.88 3.46 -12.15
CA LEU A 18 12.03 2.54 -12.04
C LEU A 18 11.78 1.21 -11.30
N ALA A 19 10.55 0.88 -10.91
CA ALA A 19 10.23 -0.42 -10.30
C ALA A 19 9.30 -1.34 -11.14
N CYS A 20 8.83 -0.90 -12.31
CA CYS A 20 7.89 -1.66 -13.15
C CYS A 20 8.56 -2.45 -14.29
N ARG A 21 9.71 -3.10 -14.06
CA ARG A 21 10.25 -4.09 -15.01
C ARG A 21 9.89 -5.50 -14.56
N SER A 22 8.73 -5.95 -14.99
CA SER A 22 8.28 -7.34 -14.88
C SER A 22 9.27 -8.26 -15.60
N ARG A 23 10.07 -9.04 -14.86
CA ARG A 23 10.67 -10.26 -15.40
C ARG A 23 9.64 -11.36 -15.27
N THR A 24 9.21 -11.90 -16.41
CA THR A 24 8.43 -13.14 -16.47
C THR A 24 9.24 -14.25 -15.81
N ALA A 25 8.74 -14.80 -14.71
CA ALA A 25 9.37 -15.93 -14.03
C ALA A 25 8.99 -17.24 -14.74
N GLU A 26 10.00 -18.05 -15.07
CA GLU A 26 9.83 -19.44 -15.53
C GLU A 26 9.22 -20.31 -14.42
N PRO A 27 8.39 -21.33 -14.76
CA PRO A 27 7.77 -22.17 -13.75
C PRO A 27 8.76 -23.21 -13.22
N ALA A 28 9.07 -23.14 -11.92
CA ALA A 28 9.73 -24.23 -11.21
C ALA A 28 8.68 -25.22 -10.66
N PRO A 29 8.91 -26.55 -10.73
CA PRO A 29 7.95 -27.53 -10.26
C PRO A 29 8.11 -27.83 -8.75
N ASP A 30 6.97 -28.15 -8.13
CA ASP A 30 6.75 -28.78 -6.82
C ASP A 30 7.38 -28.15 -5.56
N ALA A 31 6.61 -27.25 -4.94
CA ALA A 31 6.50 -27.13 -3.49
C ALA A 31 5.06 -26.66 -3.18
N GLY A 32 4.46 -27.18 -2.09
CA GLY A 32 3.02 -27.18 -1.84
C GLY A 32 2.27 -25.85 -2.04
N ALA A 33 0.97 -25.97 -2.39
CA ALA A 33 -0.01 -24.92 -2.66
C ALA A 33 0.57 -23.50 -2.62
N ALA A 34 1.21 -23.08 -3.71
CA ALA A 34 1.59 -21.68 -3.88
C ALA A 34 0.34 -20.83 -3.68
N ARG A 35 0.32 -19.98 -2.63
CA ARG A 35 -0.77 -19.02 -2.42
C ARG A 35 -0.95 -18.27 -3.74
N ALA A 36 -2.17 -18.32 -4.28
CA ALA A 36 -2.48 -17.68 -5.54
C ALA A 36 -2.02 -16.20 -5.50
N PRO A 37 -1.49 -15.66 -6.61
CA PRO A 37 -1.08 -14.27 -6.65
C PRO A 37 -2.26 -13.38 -6.25
N VAL A 38 -2.05 -12.46 -5.30
CA VAL A 38 -3.05 -11.46 -4.92
C VAL A 38 -3.29 -10.58 -6.15
N THR A 39 -4.52 -10.61 -6.66
CA THR A 39 -4.93 -9.80 -7.81
C THR A 39 -5.59 -8.52 -7.33
N GLN A 40 -5.61 -7.49 -8.19
CA GLN A 40 -6.17 -6.18 -7.83
C GLN A 40 -7.61 -6.24 -7.32
N GLU A 41 -8.41 -7.21 -7.77
CA GLU A 41 -9.83 -7.35 -7.38
C GLU A 41 -9.98 -7.90 -5.95
N THR A 42 -8.95 -8.54 -5.42
CA THR A 42 -8.96 -9.11 -4.06
C THR A 42 -8.49 -8.12 -2.98
N LEU A 43 -8.00 -6.94 -3.36
CA LEU A 43 -7.53 -5.94 -2.41
C LEU A 43 -8.65 -4.95 -2.03
N PRO A 44 -8.75 -4.53 -0.74
CA PRO A 44 -9.82 -3.67 -0.28
C PRO A 44 -9.74 -2.27 -0.89
N ALA A 45 -10.91 -1.63 -1.04
CA ALA A 45 -11.01 -0.24 -1.44
C ALA A 45 -10.46 0.72 -0.37
N CYS A 46 -10.26 1.99 -0.72
CA CYS A 46 -9.74 3.00 0.19
C CYS A 46 -10.60 3.21 1.44
N GLU A 47 -11.90 3.00 1.33
CA GLU A 47 -12.86 3.08 2.43
C GLU A 47 -12.65 1.99 3.48
N VAL A 48 -12.02 0.87 3.11
CA VAL A 48 -11.66 -0.20 4.05
C VAL A 48 -10.28 0.06 4.66
N LEU A 49 -9.34 0.59 3.87
CA LEU A 49 -8.01 0.98 4.35
C LEU A 49 -8.07 2.06 5.43
N LEU A 50 -8.97 3.04 5.24
CA LEU A 50 -9.21 4.09 6.23
C LEU A 50 -10.72 4.37 6.29
N PRO A 51 -11.44 3.65 7.19
CA PRO A 51 -12.86 3.86 7.42
C PRO A 51 -13.21 5.32 7.71
N ALA A 52 -14.43 5.72 7.34
CA ALA A 52 -14.81 7.13 7.36
C ALA A 52 -14.70 7.79 8.75
N ASP A 53 -15.03 7.06 9.81
CA ASP A 53 -14.91 7.47 11.21
C ASP A 53 -13.43 7.66 11.62
N VAL A 54 -12.57 6.68 11.28
CA VAL A 54 -11.13 6.76 11.52
C VAL A 54 -10.52 7.91 10.73
N ARG A 55 -10.89 8.06 9.46
CA ARG A 55 -10.44 9.15 8.60
C ARG A 55 -10.85 10.51 9.15
N GLU A 56 -12.09 10.68 9.60
CA GLU A 56 -12.54 11.97 10.14
C GLU A 56 -11.81 12.31 11.45
N ALA A 57 -11.55 11.30 12.29
CA ALA A 57 -10.82 11.49 13.54
C ALA A 57 -9.34 11.86 13.31
N MET A 58 -8.68 11.25 12.33
CA MET A 58 -7.24 11.39 12.09
C MET A 58 -6.88 12.46 11.06
N LEU A 59 -7.73 12.65 10.06
CA LEU A 59 -7.50 13.54 8.92
C LEU A 59 -8.71 14.49 8.77
N PRO A 60 -9.01 15.32 9.79
CA PRO A 60 -10.18 16.19 9.78
C PRO A 60 -10.10 17.17 8.61
N GLY A 61 -11.18 17.23 7.82
CA GLY A 61 -11.25 18.12 6.65
C GLY A 61 -10.39 17.68 5.46
N PHE A 62 -9.84 16.46 5.45
CA PHE A 62 -9.17 15.93 4.26
C PHE A 62 -10.17 15.40 3.24
N THR A 63 -9.86 15.60 1.97
CA THR A 63 -10.60 15.01 0.84
C THR A 63 -9.90 13.76 0.34
N MET A 64 -10.65 12.69 0.09
CA MET A 64 -10.11 11.42 -0.39
C MET A 64 -10.29 11.29 -1.92
N LYS A 65 -9.24 10.83 -2.59
CA LYS A 65 -9.26 10.39 -3.98
C LYS A 65 -8.65 8.99 -4.08
N GLN A 66 -9.35 8.07 -4.73
CA GLN A 66 -8.84 6.76 -5.07
C GLN A 66 -8.31 6.74 -6.50
N GLU A 67 -7.07 6.31 -6.68
CA GLU A 67 -6.46 6.04 -7.99
C GLU A 67 -6.01 4.57 -8.07
N ARG A 68 -5.90 4.02 -9.28
CA ARG A 68 -5.39 2.67 -9.50
C ARG A 68 -4.24 2.73 -10.49
N THR A 69 -3.02 2.63 -9.97
CA THR A 69 -1.80 2.94 -10.72
C THR A 69 -0.96 1.72 -11.08
N CYS A 70 -1.20 0.53 -10.51
CA CYS A 70 -0.34 -0.63 -10.75
C CYS A 70 -1.05 -2.00 -10.61
N PRO A 71 -0.67 -3.00 -11.43
CA PRO A 71 -1.32 -4.32 -11.48
C PRO A 71 -1.07 -5.20 -10.25
N THR A 72 -0.01 -4.93 -9.49
CA THR A 72 0.40 -5.71 -8.30
C THR A 72 0.24 -4.93 -7.00
N CYS A 73 -0.32 -3.73 -7.06
CA CYS A 73 -0.56 -2.94 -5.87
C CYS A 73 -2.05 -2.55 -5.77
N GLY A 74 -2.47 -2.32 -4.53
CA GLY A 74 -3.84 -1.97 -4.21
C GLY A 74 -4.23 -0.59 -4.73
N PRO A 75 -5.44 -0.11 -4.40
CA PRO A 75 -5.79 1.27 -4.68
C PRO A 75 -4.82 2.22 -3.98
N LEU A 76 -4.44 3.30 -4.68
CA LEU A 76 -3.72 4.43 -4.11
C LEU A 76 -4.74 5.42 -3.54
N CYS A 77 -4.79 5.50 -2.22
CA CYS A 77 -5.70 6.36 -1.47
C CYS A 77 -5.02 7.66 -1.12
N ILE A 78 -5.36 8.74 -1.82
CA ILE A 78 -4.76 10.05 -1.63
C ILE A 78 -5.71 10.93 -0.82
N PHE A 79 -5.24 11.41 0.33
CA PHE A 79 -5.95 12.33 1.20
C PHE A 79 -5.27 13.70 1.11
N ARG A 80 -6.02 14.74 0.77
CA ARG A 80 -5.50 16.12 0.67
C ARG A 80 -6.17 17.02 1.69
N SER A 81 -5.38 17.75 2.46
CA SER A 81 -5.91 18.72 3.42
C SER A 81 -6.66 19.84 2.70
N ALA A 82 -7.85 20.18 3.18
CA ALA A 82 -8.59 21.34 2.69
C ALA A 82 -8.04 22.66 3.24
N SER A 83 -7.42 22.64 4.44
CA SER A 83 -6.83 23.81 5.09
C SER A 83 -5.40 24.10 4.66
N GLU A 84 -4.62 23.06 4.33
CA GLU A 84 -3.19 23.15 4.04
C GLU A 84 -2.86 22.56 2.66
N LYS A 85 -2.56 23.42 1.69
CA LYS A 85 -2.42 23.03 0.27
C LYS A 85 -1.27 22.07 -0.02
N ASP A 86 -0.24 22.07 0.83
CA ASP A 86 0.96 21.25 0.66
C ASP A 86 0.94 19.98 1.53
N VAL A 87 -0.16 19.74 2.27
CA VAL A 87 -0.31 18.55 3.11
C VAL A 87 -1.08 17.48 2.37
N THR A 88 -0.43 16.34 2.15
CA THR A 88 -1.02 15.19 1.47
C THR A 88 -0.57 13.89 2.13
N VAL A 89 -1.51 12.97 2.30
CA VAL A 89 -1.25 11.61 2.78
C VAL A 89 -1.64 10.64 1.69
N SER A 90 -0.82 9.62 1.47
CA SER A 90 -1.18 8.52 0.57
C SER A 90 -1.02 7.18 1.26
N VAL A 91 -2.01 6.30 1.10
CA VAL A 91 -1.98 4.92 1.61
C VAL A 91 -2.14 3.97 0.41
N THR A 92 -1.30 2.95 0.33
CA THR A 92 -1.38 1.91 -0.71
C THR A 92 -0.82 0.58 -0.22
N TRP A 93 -1.22 -0.50 -0.86
CA TRP A 93 -0.55 -1.80 -0.75
C TRP A 93 0.55 -1.93 -1.81
N ASP A 94 1.65 -2.62 -1.51
CA ASP A 94 2.64 -3.17 -2.45
C ASP A 94 2.70 -4.69 -2.24
N CYS A 95 2.10 -5.47 -3.14
CA CYS A 95 2.03 -6.93 -3.00
C CYS A 95 3.11 -7.63 -3.83
N ARG A 96 3.90 -8.47 -3.17
CA ARG A 96 4.95 -9.25 -3.82
C ARG A 96 4.97 -10.69 -3.31
N PRO A 97 5.13 -11.70 -4.20
CA PRO A 97 5.10 -13.10 -3.80
C PRO A 97 6.09 -13.47 -2.69
N HIS A 98 7.28 -12.85 -2.69
CA HIS A 98 8.32 -13.16 -1.71
C HIS A 98 8.07 -12.54 -0.32
N TYR A 99 7.19 -11.54 -0.18
CA TYR A 99 6.97 -10.89 1.11
C TYR A 99 6.40 -11.84 2.16
N ALA A 100 5.54 -12.78 1.79
CA ALA A 100 4.99 -13.73 2.76
C ALA A 100 6.07 -14.66 3.36
N GLN A 101 7.13 -14.97 2.61
CA GLN A 101 8.16 -15.94 3.00
C GLN A 101 9.46 -15.30 3.50
N ALA A 102 9.63 -13.99 3.25
CA ALA A 102 10.83 -13.27 3.66
C ALA A 102 10.87 -13.10 5.18
N ASP A 103 12.07 -13.27 5.75
CA ASP A 103 12.30 -12.95 7.15
C ASP A 103 12.19 -11.43 7.42
N PRO A 104 11.85 -10.99 8.64
CA PRO A 104 11.70 -9.58 8.97
C PRO A 104 12.92 -8.73 8.63
N HIS A 105 14.13 -9.27 8.83
CA HIS A 105 15.37 -8.55 8.55
C HIS A 105 15.54 -8.30 7.04
N ALA A 106 15.22 -9.27 6.19
CA ALA A 106 15.24 -9.15 4.74
C ALA A 106 14.19 -8.14 4.22
N LEU A 107 13.04 -8.02 4.89
CA LEU A 107 12.01 -7.01 4.57
C LEU A 107 12.49 -5.59 4.91
N LEU A 108 13.16 -5.44 6.05
CA LEU A 108 13.65 -4.15 6.53
C LEU A 108 14.90 -3.67 5.81
N ALA A 109 15.77 -4.59 5.38
CA ALA A 109 17.08 -4.28 4.83
C ALA A 109 17.07 -3.20 3.73
N PRO A 110 16.17 -3.21 2.72
CA PRO A 110 16.12 -2.16 1.70
C PRO A 110 15.87 -0.76 2.29
N SER A 111 15.00 -0.65 3.29
CA SER A 111 14.69 0.62 3.95
C SER A 111 15.87 1.09 4.79
N LEU A 112 16.44 0.20 5.61
CA LEU A 112 17.56 0.51 6.50
C LEU A 112 18.83 0.92 5.73
N GLN A 113 19.13 0.24 4.61
CA GLN A 113 20.26 0.58 3.74
C GLN A 113 20.15 1.99 3.13
N THR A 114 18.93 2.52 3.00
CA THR A 114 18.67 3.87 2.49
C THR A 114 18.54 4.93 3.59
N GLY A 115 19.00 4.63 4.81
CA GLY A 115 18.93 5.54 5.96
C GLY A 115 17.56 5.58 6.63
N GLY A 116 16.73 4.56 6.42
CA GLY A 116 15.50 4.34 7.18
C GLY A 116 15.79 3.79 8.58
N GLU A 117 14.77 3.83 9.42
CA GLU A 117 14.77 3.35 10.80
C GLU A 117 13.70 2.29 10.97
N GLU A 118 13.98 1.26 11.75
CA GLU A 118 12.98 0.27 12.14
C GLU A 118 11.96 0.89 13.10
N ILE A 119 10.68 0.53 12.92
CA ILE A 119 9.61 0.88 13.85
C ILE A 119 9.27 -0.39 14.65
N PRO A 120 9.57 -0.43 15.95
CA PRO A 120 9.24 -1.59 16.77
C PRO A 120 7.72 -1.72 16.96
N ALA A 121 7.25 -2.96 17.10
CA ALA A 121 5.86 -3.30 17.45
C ALA A 121 4.80 -2.80 16.45
N LEU A 122 5.13 -2.70 15.16
CA LEU A 122 4.19 -2.41 14.09
C LEU A 122 4.20 -3.52 13.03
N GLY A 123 3.15 -4.35 13.04
CA GLY A 123 3.06 -5.54 12.20
C GLY A 123 4.17 -6.56 12.50
N ARG A 124 4.45 -7.42 11.52
CA ARG A 124 5.60 -8.36 11.55
C ARG A 124 6.93 -7.63 11.44
N ALA A 125 6.95 -6.59 10.61
CA ALA A 125 8.10 -5.72 10.40
C ALA A 125 7.58 -4.34 9.98
N ALA A 126 8.30 -3.28 10.33
CA ALA A 126 8.04 -1.96 9.82
C ALA A 126 9.29 -1.08 9.81
N ALA A 127 9.36 -0.19 8.83
CA ALA A 127 10.40 0.82 8.75
C ALA A 127 9.80 2.17 8.38
N ARG A 128 10.38 3.24 8.92
CA ARG A 128 10.17 4.60 8.44
C ARG A 128 11.39 5.12 7.72
N ARG A 129 11.18 6.02 6.78
CA ARG A 129 12.25 6.80 6.15
C ARG A 129 11.73 8.15 5.71
N SER A 130 12.64 9.09 5.47
CA SER A 130 12.31 10.43 4.96
C SER A 130 12.94 10.63 3.58
N PRO A 131 12.26 10.23 2.48
CA PRO A 131 12.85 10.28 1.14
C PRO A 131 13.12 11.71 0.63
N ALA A 132 12.42 12.70 1.20
CA ALA A 132 12.55 14.12 0.88
C ALA A 132 12.24 14.97 2.12
N GLN A 133 12.65 16.24 2.09
CA GLN A 133 12.34 17.18 3.16
C GLN A 133 10.82 17.34 3.33
N GLY A 134 10.34 17.22 4.57
CA GLY A 134 8.91 17.32 4.89
C GLY A 134 8.11 16.09 4.46
N MET A 135 8.75 14.98 4.10
CA MET A 135 8.11 13.72 3.77
C MET A 135 8.51 12.62 4.75
N LEU A 136 7.54 11.86 5.26
CA LEU A 136 7.78 10.62 5.98
C LEU A 136 7.04 9.48 5.28
N GLN A 137 7.76 8.40 5.02
CA GLN A 137 7.20 7.18 4.48
C GLN A 137 7.33 6.06 5.50
N VAL A 138 6.23 5.42 5.83
CA VAL A 138 6.14 4.24 6.68
C VAL A 138 5.78 3.05 5.81
N MET A 139 6.56 1.98 5.91
CA MET A 139 6.29 0.70 5.29
C MET A 139 6.10 -0.33 6.39
N THR A 140 5.02 -1.09 6.37
CA THR A 140 4.75 -2.17 7.33
C THR A 140 4.28 -3.43 6.61
N TRP A 141 4.66 -4.58 7.15
CA TRP A 141 4.29 -5.89 6.66
C TRP A 141 3.49 -6.62 7.73
N ASP A 142 2.45 -7.33 7.31
CA ASP A 142 1.66 -8.21 8.18
C ASP A 142 2.10 -9.67 8.01
N ASP A 143 1.81 -10.52 8.99
CA ASP A 143 2.13 -11.95 8.95
C ASP A 143 1.27 -12.70 7.93
N ASP A 144 0.02 -12.26 7.76
CA ASP A 144 -1.00 -13.01 7.04
C ASP A 144 -1.17 -12.59 5.57
N THR A 145 -0.44 -11.56 5.12
CA THR A 145 -0.60 -11.00 3.77
C THR A 145 0.73 -10.95 3.01
N PRO A 146 0.74 -11.27 1.70
CA PRO A 146 1.92 -11.09 0.86
C PRO A 146 2.10 -9.62 0.43
N CYS A 147 1.65 -8.66 1.24
CA CYS A 147 1.60 -7.24 0.90
C CYS A 147 2.25 -6.38 1.98
N ALA A 148 2.94 -5.33 1.55
CA ALA A 148 3.36 -4.24 2.41
C ALA A 148 2.31 -3.13 2.36
N LEU A 149 1.92 -2.58 3.50
CA LEU A 149 1.19 -1.33 3.58
C LEU A 149 2.19 -0.18 3.56
N VAL A 150 2.01 0.76 2.63
CA VAL A 150 2.87 1.94 2.48
C VAL A 150 2.04 3.18 2.73
N VAL A 151 2.42 3.95 3.75
CA VAL A 151 1.87 5.26 4.07
C VAL A 151 2.94 6.30 3.77
N THR A 152 2.60 7.31 2.97
CA THR A 152 3.49 8.44 2.71
C THR A 152 2.78 9.72 3.10
N TRP A 153 3.40 10.49 3.98
CA TRP A 153 2.92 11.80 4.42
C TRP A 153 3.85 12.88 3.88
N LEU A 154 3.28 13.94 3.33
CA LEU A 154 3.98 15.12 2.83
C LEU A 154 3.43 16.37 3.52
N GLY A 155 4.30 17.25 4.01
CA GLY A 155 3.96 18.52 4.65
C GLY A 155 3.49 18.38 6.10
N GLY A 156 3.23 19.52 6.76
CA GLY A 156 2.61 19.56 8.09
C GLY A 156 3.41 18.80 9.15
N GLU A 157 2.75 17.89 9.86
CA GLU A 157 3.33 16.99 10.87
C GLU A 157 3.52 15.57 10.31
N PRO A 158 4.65 15.27 9.65
CA PRO A 158 4.83 14.01 8.95
C PRO A 158 4.89 12.78 9.86
N GLU A 159 5.16 12.95 11.15
CA GLU A 159 5.11 11.86 12.15
C GLU A 159 3.72 11.24 12.28
N GLN A 160 2.64 11.96 11.90
CA GLN A 160 1.27 11.41 11.86
C GLN A 160 1.14 10.23 10.86
N ALA A 161 2.10 10.05 9.94
CA ALA A 161 2.16 8.87 9.08
C ALA A 161 2.17 7.55 9.88
N LEU A 162 2.81 7.53 11.06
CA LEU A 162 2.87 6.35 11.91
C LEU A 162 1.49 5.96 12.46
N ASP A 163 0.70 6.95 12.86
CA ASP A 163 -0.64 6.70 13.37
C ASP A 163 -1.57 6.25 12.25
N VAL A 164 -1.49 6.88 11.07
CA VAL A 164 -2.25 6.44 9.89
C VAL A 164 -1.87 4.99 9.51
N ALA A 165 -0.58 4.65 9.57
CA ALA A 165 -0.13 3.27 9.31
C ALA A 165 -0.68 2.27 10.33
N ARG A 166 -0.68 2.60 11.63
CA ARG A 166 -1.29 1.76 12.67
C ARG A 166 -2.79 1.55 12.45
N ALA A 167 -3.50 2.62 12.14
CA ALA A 167 -4.94 2.58 11.91
C ALA A 167 -5.29 1.74 10.68
N ALA A 168 -4.59 1.97 9.57
CA ALA A 168 -4.80 1.21 8.33
C ALA A 168 -4.42 -0.27 8.47
N LEU A 169 -3.33 -0.59 9.18
CA LEU A 169 -2.96 -1.97 9.48
C LEU A 169 -4.03 -2.66 10.35
N THR A 170 -4.58 -1.95 11.34
CA THR A 170 -5.64 -2.49 12.21
C THR A 170 -6.94 -2.76 11.44
N ALA A 171 -7.29 -1.89 10.49
CA ALA A 171 -8.51 -2.01 9.70
C ALA A 171 -8.47 -3.17 8.68
N THR A 172 -7.29 -3.70 8.37
CA THR A 172 -7.07 -4.58 7.20
C THR A 172 -6.62 -5.99 7.56
N ARG A 173 -6.91 -6.42 8.79
CA ARG A 173 -6.69 -7.79 9.27
C ARG A 173 -7.25 -8.84 8.29
N PRO A 174 -6.66 -10.05 8.23
CA PRO A 174 -6.96 -11.07 7.21
C PRO A 174 -8.45 -11.43 7.05
N ASP A 175 -9.26 -11.34 8.12
CA ASP A 175 -10.72 -11.55 8.05
C ASP A 175 -11.41 -10.59 7.07
N VAL A 176 -10.86 -9.37 6.91
CA VAL A 176 -11.36 -8.32 6.02
C VAL A 176 -10.89 -8.54 4.57
N LEU A 177 -9.71 -9.18 4.39
CA LEU A 177 -9.18 -9.53 3.07
C LEU A 177 -9.85 -10.78 2.48
N GLN A 178 -10.33 -11.71 3.33
CA GLN A 178 -11.11 -12.87 2.90
C GLN A 178 -12.53 -12.51 2.43
N LEU A 179 -13.12 -11.42 2.92
CA LEU A 179 -14.43 -10.93 2.47
C LEU A 179 -14.43 -10.42 1.01
N GLY A 180 -13.25 -10.19 0.42
CA GLY A 180 -13.08 -9.86 -1.00
C GLY A 180 -12.75 -11.06 -1.89
N ALA A 181 -12.48 -12.24 -1.32
CA ALA A 181 -12.26 -13.46 -2.09
C ALA A 181 -13.63 -14.07 -2.46
N PRO A 182 -13.89 -14.41 -3.74
CA PRO A 182 -15.09 -15.15 -4.08
C PRO A 182 -15.10 -16.45 -3.26
N ALA A 183 -16.19 -16.69 -2.53
CA ALA A 183 -16.38 -17.93 -1.80
C ALA A 183 -16.08 -19.10 -2.73
N ALA A 184 -15.16 -19.99 -2.33
CA ALA A 184 -14.87 -21.19 -3.09
C ALA A 184 -16.20 -21.92 -3.38
N PRO A 185 -16.45 -22.36 -4.63
CA PRO A 185 -17.69 -23.05 -4.96
C PRO A 185 -17.80 -24.28 -4.08
N THR A 186 -18.86 -24.32 -3.27
CA THR A 186 -19.21 -25.48 -2.47
C THR A 186 -19.40 -26.65 -3.43
N PRO A 187 -18.71 -27.79 -3.26
CA PRO A 187 -18.97 -28.94 -4.10
C PRO A 187 -20.44 -29.34 -3.91
N PRO A 188 -21.17 -29.69 -4.98
CA PRO A 188 -22.55 -30.12 -4.85
C PRO A 188 -22.61 -31.34 -3.92
N PRO A 189 -23.66 -31.48 -3.09
CA PRO A 189 -23.80 -32.63 -2.22
C PRO A 189 -23.78 -33.89 -3.07
N ASP A 190 -22.90 -34.84 -2.73
CA ASP A 190 -22.87 -36.18 -3.30
C ASP A 190 -24.28 -36.77 -3.17
N ALA A 191 -24.99 -36.82 -4.30
CA ALA A 191 -26.20 -37.61 -4.41
C ALA A 191 -25.73 -39.07 -4.43
N GLY A 192 -25.61 -39.65 -3.23
CA GLY A 192 -25.42 -41.08 -3.05
C GLY A 192 -26.41 -41.84 -3.93
N THR A 193 -25.88 -42.72 -4.77
CA THR A 193 -26.69 -43.63 -5.58
C THR A 193 -26.79 -44.95 -4.82
N PRO A 194 -27.99 -45.54 -4.68
CA PRO A 194 -28.22 -46.78 -3.95
C PRO A 194 -27.53 -48.01 -4.58
#